data_AF-A0A8J6HEC7-F1
#
_entry.id   AF-A0A8J6HEC7-F1
#
_cell.length_a   1.000
_cell.length_b   1.000
_cell.length_c   1.000
_cell.angle_alpha   90.00
_cell.angle_beta   90.00
_cell.angle_gamma   90.00
#
_symmetry.space_group_name_H-M   'P 1'
#
loop_
_entity.id
_entity.type
_entity.pdbx_description
1 polymer ?
#
loop_
_entity_poly.entity_id
_entity_poly.type
_entity_poly.pdbx_seq_one_letter_code
_entity_poly.pdbx_strand_id
1 'polypeptide(L)'
;MNEERRCDWVKKLCYGMGHVYNDLCAAMWFSYTLFYLQIVLQMEATTAGTLIMTGQIVDSLATPVVGCAVDRTGARRAWHLAGIFSSLIFYCGALTKEDQTDYATIPGDESVDSSGLVTNEDVTHFLKSSIIYKVSLMYMASRLFTTLTLIYIPLYLDEKGAGSESTGDGIRQTIASVPLVCFVASFLTSILVKFRWCGDKVVYLVGIVLALIASVWIKAGSLFRPDGQLYIIASLIGVSGSATMVSSLCLTAEFVKVNGYGGASVYSMVTFTDKLISGGVVLLVQNLQCTPKEMCPHFYEDVLSYVCGLVSLIGLVSLATLHCRLN
;
A
#
# COMPACT_ATOMS: atom_id res chain seq x y z
N MET A 1 39.82 3.32 0.48
CA MET A 1 39.19 1.97 0.51
C MET A 1 38.30 1.69 1.73
N ASN A 2 38.67 2.04 2.98
CA ASN A 2 37.76 1.82 4.12
C ASN A 2 36.68 2.90 4.26
N GLU A 3 37.00 4.16 3.97
CA GLU A 3 36.03 5.25 4.11
C GLU A 3 34.97 5.29 3.00
N GLU A 4 35.30 4.95 1.75
CA GLU A 4 34.29 4.81 0.68
C GLU A 4 33.26 3.74 1.05
N ARG A 5 33.73 2.56 1.50
CA ARG A 5 32.84 1.48 1.95
C ARG A 5 31.97 1.91 3.14
N ARG A 6 32.52 2.67 4.10
CA ARG A 6 31.73 3.27 5.20
C ARG A 6 30.68 4.26 4.66
N CYS A 7 31.05 5.11 3.71
CA CYS A 7 30.17 6.09 3.08
C CYS A 7 29.01 5.42 2.31
N ASP A 8 29.28 4.32 1.58
CA ASP A 8 28.26 3.56 0.86
C ASP A 8 27.30 2.80 1.80
N TRP A 9 27.81 2.22 2.90
CA TRP A 9 26.97 1.63 3.93
C TRP A 9 26.06 2.66 4.60
N VAL A 10 26.57 3.87 4.90
CA VAL A 10 25.77 4.97 5.44
C VAL A 10 24.69 5.40 4.42
N LYS A 11 25.03 5.58 3.14
CA LYS A 11 24.03 5.91 2.10
C LYS A 11 22.91 4.86 2.01
N LYS A 12 23.26 3.58 1.97
CA LYS A 12 22.29 2.47 1.88
C LYS A 12 21.40 2.39 3.13
N LEU A 13 21.95 2.66 4.31
CA LEU A 13 21.20 2.75 5.56
C LEU A 13 20.24 3.97 5.57
N CYS A 14 20.74 5.17 5.27
CA CYS A 14 19.93 6.38 5.22
C CYS A 14 18.81 6.30 4.17
N TYR A 15 19.09 5.72 3.00
CA TYR A 15 18.07 5.48 1.99
C TYR A 15 16.99 4.51 2.49
N GLY A 16 17.39 3.34 3.02
CA GLY A 16 16.45 2.35 3.54
C GLY A 16 15.59 2.88 4.69
N MET A 17 16.17 3.69 5.58
CA MET A 17 15.44 4.40 6.63
C MET A 17 14.44 5.41 6.06
N GLY A 18 14.80 6.14 5.01
CA GLY A 18 13.90 7.06 4.31
C GLY A 18 12.70 6.36 3.67
N HIS A 19 12.92 5.23 3.00
CA HIS A 19 11.83 4.43 2.41
C HIS A 19 10.91 3.84 3.50
N VAL A 20 11.47 3.30 4.58
CA VAL A 20 10.68 2.79 5.73
C VAL A 20 9.87 3.92 6.38
N TYR A 21 10.44 5.12 6.53
CA TYR A 21 9.72 6.28 7.07
C TYR A 21 8.58 6.74 6.15
N ASN A 22 8.81 6.78 4.83
CA ASN A 22 7.77 7.07 3.83
C ASN A 22 6.59 6.09 3.93
N ASP A 23 6.87 4.79 4.00
CA ASP A 23 5.85 3.76 4.06
C ASP A 23 5.08 3.78 5.38
N LEU A 24 5.75 4.07 6.51
CA LEU A 24 5.10 4.31 7.80
C LEU A 24 4.20 5.57 7.78
N CYS A 25 4.65 6.65 7.13
CA CYS A 25 3.85 7.86 6.96
C CYS A 25 2.58 7.60 6.14
N ALA A 26 2.72 6.92 5.00
CA ALA A 26 1.59 6.50 4.17
C ALA A 26 0.64 5.55 4.92
N ALA A 27 1.18 4.61 5.71
CA ALA A 27 0.39 3.70 6.52
C ALA A 27 -0.43 4.42 7.60
N MET A 28 0.16 5.40 8.30
CA MET A 28 -0.57 6.23 9.28
C MET A 28 -1.66 7.08 8.62
N TRP A 29 -1.38 7.67 7.46
CA TRP A 29 -2.37 8.43 6.69
C TRP A 29 -3.57 7.56 6.29
N PHE A 30 -3.32 6.36 5.75
CA PHE A 30 -4.41 5.48 5.34
C PHE A 30 -5.19 4.88 6.52
N SER A 31 -4.54 4.49 7.63
CA SER A 31 -5.25 3.94 8.79
C SER A 31 -6.05 4.97 9.58
N TYR A 32 -5.55 6.21 9.70
CA TYR A 32 -6.11 7.18 10.64
C TYR A 32 -6.97 8.28 9.99
N THR A 33 -6.66 8.75 8.78
CA THR A 33 -7.33 9.96 8.25
C THR A 33 -8.84 9.77 8.09
N LEU A 34 -9.31 8.65 7.52
CA LEU A 34 -10.75 8.42 7.37
C LEU A 34 -11.47 8.22 8.72
N PHE A 35 -10.84 7.52 9.66
CA PHE A 35 -11.32 7.36 11.03
C PHE A 35 -11.43 8.73 11.74
N TYR A 36 -10.41 9.57 11.63
CA TYR A 36 -10.39 10.91 12.23
C TYR A 36 -11.49 11.82 11.66
N LEU A 37 -11.66 11.86 10.34
CA LEU A 37 -12.71 12.66 9.68
C LEU A 37 -14.13 12.23 10.13
N GLN A 38 -14.40 10.93 10.23
CA GLN A 38 -15.75 10.43 10.57
C GLN A 38 -16.05 10.37 12.07
N ILE A 39 -15.08 9.99 12.90
CA ILE A 39 -15.30 9.69 14.32
C ILE A 39 -14.91 10.88 15.21
N VAL A 40 -13.85 11.62 14.86
CA VAL A 40 -13.38 12.76 15.67
C VAL A 40 -13.96 14.09 15.19
N LEU A 41 -13.94 14.36 13.88
CA LEU A 41 -14.54 15.57 13.30
C LEU A 41 -16.05 15.43 13.00
N GLN A 42 -16.62 14.24 13.16
CA GLN A 42 -18.05 13.96 12.93
C GLN A 42 -18.56 14.40 11.54
N MET A 43 -17.69 14.32 10.53
CA MET A 43 -18.03 14.70 9.15
C MET A 43 -18.88 13.63 8.47
N GLU A 44 -19.77 14.06 7.57
CA GLU A 44 -20.54 13.15 6.74
C GLU A 44 -19.63 12.24 5.90
N ALA A 45 -20.00 10.96 5.79
CA ALA A 45 -19.25 9.93 5.09
C ALA A 45 -18.86 10.35 3.66
N THR A 46 -19.82 10.86 2.90
CA THR A 46 -19.68 11.40 1.54
C THR A 46 -18.58 12.46 1.45
N THR A 47 -18.54 13.40 2.39
CA THR A 47 -17.57 14.50 2.45
C THR A 47 -16.20 13.98 2.84
N ALA A 48 -16.11 13.10 3.85
CA ALA A 48 -14.85 12.47 4.24
C ALA A 48 -14.24 11.63 3.09
N GLY A 49 -15.06 10.84 2.38
CA GLY A 49 -14.64 10.10 1.20
C GLY A 49 -14.19 11.00 0.05
N THR A 50 -14.85 12.14 -0.16
CA THR A 50 -14.47 13.13 -1.17
C THR A 50 -13.13 13.80 -0.85
N LEU A 51 -12.83 14.07 0.42
CA LEU A 51 -11.52 14.56 0.85
C LEU A 51 -10.41 13.52 0.61
N ILE A 52 -10.63 12.24 0.96
CA ILE A 52 -9.67 11.16 0.66
C ILE A 52 -9.45 11.02 -0.84
N MET A 53 -10.51 11.04 -1.65
CA MET A 53 -10.40 10.96 -3.11
C MET A 53 -9.62 12.16 -3.69
N THR A 54 -9.85 13.37 -3.17
CA THR A 54 -9.10 14.57 -3.59
C THR A 54 -7.60 14.42 -3.30
N GLY A 55 -7.23 13.92 -2.12
CA GLY A 55 -5.83 13.61 -1.79
C GLY A 55 -5.22 12.56 -2.71
N GLN A 56 -5.95 11.46 -2.99
CA GLN A 56 -5.53 10.41 -3.91
C GLN A 56 -5.35 10.90 -5.35
N ILE A 57 -6.24 11.79 -5.83
CA ILE A 57 -6.08 12.42 -7.16
C ILE A 57 -4.80 13.26 -7.20
N VAL A 58 -4.57 14.12 -6.21
CA VAL A 58 -3.35 14.97 -6.15
C VAL A 58 -2.09 14.12 -6.10
N ASP A 59 -2.02 13.09 -5.26
CA ASP A 59 -0.87 12.19 -5.15
C ASP A 59 -0.66 11.34 -6.42
N SER A 60 -1.76 10.86 -7.04
CA SER A 60 -1.69 10.15 -8.33
C SER A 60 -1.10 11.03 -9.43
N LEU A 61 -1.47 12.31 -9.52
CA LEU A 61 -0.99 13.26 -10.52
C LEU A 61 0.43 13.77 -10.22
N ALA A 62 0.78 13.94 -8.94
CA ALA A 62 2.13 14.30 -8.52
C ALA A 62 3.16 13.22 -8.93
N THR A 63 2.79 11.94 -8.85
CA THR A 63 3.68 10.80 -9.13
C THR A 63 4.35 10.87 -10.53
N PRO A 64 3.64 10.96 -11.67
CA PRO A 64 4.26 11.10 -12.99
C PRO A 64 4.81 12.50 -13.26
N VAL A 65 4.24 13.56 -12.67
CA VAL A 65 4.75 14.93 -12.84
C VAL A 65 6.15 15.08 -12.23
N VAL A 66 6.35 14.58 -11.00
CA VAL A 66 7.67 14.55 -10.35
C VAL A 66 8.62 13.65 -11.13
N GLY A 67 8.20 12.48 -11.62
CA GLY A 67 9.03 11.63 -12.49
C GLY A 67 9.56 12.37 -13.74
N CYS A 68 8.65 12.95 -14.53
CA CYS A 68 9.02 13.75 -15.71
C CYS A 68 9.90 14.96 -15.39
N ALA A 69 9.73 15.57 -14.20
CA ALA A 69 10.50 16.73 -13.79
C ALA A 69 11.87 16.37 -13.18
N VAL A 70 12.01 15.17 -12.60
CA VAL A 70 13.29 14.56 -12.22
C VAL A 70 14.13 14.27 -13.46
N ASP A 71 13.56 13.59 -14.45
CA ASP A 71 14.29 13.20 -15.67
C ASP A 71 14.68 14.41 -16.52
N ARG A 72 13.87 15.49 -16.54
CA ARG A 72 14.19 16.74 -17.26
C ARG A 72 15.25 17.61 -16.60
N THR A 73 15.37 17.63 -15.27
CA THR A 73 16.39 18.45 -14.59
C THR A 73 17.68 17.68 -14.32
N GLY A 74 17.66 16.35 -14.38
CA GLY A 74 18.75 15.47 -13.93
C GLY A 74 19.03 15.53 -12.43
N ALA A 75 18.43 16.48 -11.71
CA ALA A 75 18.73 16.84 -10.33
C ALA A 75 17.91 15.98 -9.35
N ARG A 76 18.04 14.65 -9.42
CA ARG A 76 17.39 13.69 -8.48
C ARG A 76 17.53 14.13 -7.03
N ARG A 77 18.71 14.64 -6.64
CA ARG A 77 18.99 15.17 -5.29
C ARG A 77 18.16 16.41 -4.93
N ALA A 78 17.90 17.32 -5.86
CA ALA A 78 17.04 18.48 -5.61
C ALA A 78 15.58 18.05 -5.40
N TRP A 79 15.13 16.99 -6.09
CA TRP A 79 13.80 16.42 -5.89
C TRP A 79 13.67 15.61 -4.60
N HIS A 80 14.69 14.84 -4.19
CA HIS A 80 14.70 14.23 -2.85
C HIS A 80 14.74 15.29 -1.75
N LEU A 81 15.54 16.36 -1.91
CA LEU A 81 15.55 17.50 -0.99
C LEU A 81 14.20 18.22 -0.98
N ALA A 82 13.53 18.41 -2.13
CA ALA A 82 12.18 18.99 -2.19
C ALA A 82 11.12 18.09 -1.53
N GLY A 83 11.22 16.77 -1.65
CA GLY A 83 10.37 15.82 -0.94
C GLY A 83 10.58 15.89 0.57
N ILE A 84 11.84 15.79 1.02
CA ILE A 84 12.22 15.94 2.44
C ILE A 84 11.80 17.32 2.98
N PHE A 85 11.99 18.40 2.21
CA PHE A 85 11.59 19.76 2.56
C PHE A 85 10.07 19.95 2.55
N SER A 86 9.32 19.23 1.71
CA SER A 86 7.85 19.23 1.74
C SER A 86 7.32 18.47 2.95
N SER A 87 7.89 17.31 3.29
CA SER A 87 7.59 16.59 4.53
C SER A 87 7.97 17.42 5.76
N LEU A 88 9.13 18.09 5.73
CA LEU A 88 9.53 19.01 6.79
C LEU A 88 8.62 20.25 6.83
N ILE A 89 8.13 20.82 5.73
CA ILE A 89 7.13 21.91 5.79
C ILE A 89 5.82 21.41 6.41
N PHE A 90 5.42 20.16 6.16
CA PHE A 90 4.24 19.55 6.79
C PHE A 90 4.41 19.33 8.31
N TYR A 91 5.61 18.96 8.79
CA TYR A 91 5.87 18.71 10.21
C TYR A 91 6.49 19.90 10.97
N CYS A 92 7.58 20.48 10.46
CA CYS A 92 8.20 21.73 10.93
C CYS A 92 7.42 23.00 10.55
N GLY A 93 6.26 22.88 9.88
CA GLY A 93 5.22 23.91 9.96
C GLY A 93 4.81 24.23 11.42
N ALA A 94 5.09 23.32 12.36
CA ALA A 94 4.97 23.53 13.81
C ALA A 94 6.27 23.96 14.53
N LEU A 95 7.47 23.89 13.91
CA LEU A 95 8.78 24.10 14.59
C LEU A 95 9.85 24.70 13.65
N THR A 96 10.45 25.81 14.07
CA THR A 96 11.15 26.78 13.19
C THR A 96 12.67 26.56 12.94
N LYS A 97 13.10 26.90 11.72
CA LYS A 97 14.38 27.57 11.30
C LYS A 97 15.74 26.82 11.26
N GLU A 98 16.43 26.99 10.11
CA GLU A 98 17.92 27.03 9.88
C GLU A 98 18.80 25.80 10.18
N ASP A 99 19.93 25.52 9.49
CA ASP A 99 20.60 26.14 8.31
C ASP A 99 21.42 25.07 7.48
N GLN A 100 22.12 25.50 6.42
CA GLN A 100 23.01 24.74 5.50
C GLN A 100 24.20 24.07 6.23
N THR A 101 24.96 23.08 5.70
CA THR A 101 25.54 22.82 4.35
C THR A 101 25.91 21.29 4.29
N ASP A 102 26.51 20.59 3.30
CA ASP A 102 27.24 20.87 2.05
C ASP A 102 27.19 19.64 1.08
N TYR A 103 27.87 19.71 -0.08
CA TYR A 103 27.71 18.80 -1.23
C TYR A 103 28.90 17.86 -1.50
N ALA A 104 28.61 16.56 -1.63
CA ALA A 104 29.51 15.56 -2.24
C ALA A 104 28.79 14.68 -3.28
N THR A 105 29.16 14.80 -4.56
CA THR A 105 28.52 14.08 -5.68
C THR A 105 29.01 12.63 -5.76
N ILE A 106 28.10 11.67 -5.63
CA ILE A 106 28.34 10.23 -5.77
C ILE A 106 27.07 9.62 -6.42
N PRO A 107 27.19 8.70 -7.40
CA PRO A 107 26.03 8.09 -8.07
C PRO A 107 25.13 7.32 -7.11
N GLY A 108 23.82 7.43 -7.32
CA GLY A 108 22.84 6.60 -6.63
C GLY A 108 22.50 5.38 -7.48
N ASP A 109 23.11 4.23 -7.16
CA ASP A 109 22.66 2.93 -7.66
C ASP A 109 21.42 2.49 -6.88
N GLU A 110 20.31 3.16 -7.18
CA GLU A 110 19.01 2.54 -7.24
C GLU A 110 18.70 2.28 -8.72
N SER A 111 18.52 1.01 -9.07
CA SER A 111 18.42 0.56 -10.47
C SER A 111 17.04 0.80 -11.08
N VAL A 112 16.51 2.02 -10.97
CA VAL A 112 15.57 2.58 -11.95
C VAL A 112 16.41 3.08 -13.12
N ASP A 113 16.65 2.17 -14.07
CA ASP A 113 17.51 2.40 -15.23
C ASP A 113 16.80 3.28 -16.29
N SER A 114 16.73 4.58 -15.99
CA SER A 114 16.28 5.61 -16.94
C SER A 114 17.39 5.96 -17.94
N SER A 115 17.80 5.01 -18.78
CA SER A 115 18.74 5.22 -19.88
C SER A 115 18.09 4.93 -21.25
N GLY A 116 17.25 5.87 -21.69
CA GLY A 116 16.61 5.81 -23.01
C GLY A 116 15.73 7.02 -23.28
N LEU A 117 15.96 7.71 -24.40
CA LEU A 117 15.13 8.84 -24.83
C LEU A 117 13.92 8.29 -25.61
N VAL A 118 12.98 7.71 -24.86
CA VAL A 118 11.85 6.94 -25.39
C VAL A 118 10.96 7.81 -26.29
N THR A 119 10.74 7.39 -27.53
CA THR A 119 9.84 8.10 -28.45
C THR A 119 8.37 7.72 -28.15
N ASN A 120 7.42 8.55 -28.58
CA ASN A 120 5.98 8.23 -28.39
C ASN A 120 5.54 6.94 -29.12
N GLU A 121 6.28 6.52 -30.14
CA GLU A 121 6.03 5.29 -30.89
C GLU A 121 6.48 4.04 -30.10
N ASP A 122 7.62 4.13 -29.40
CA ASP A 122 8.08 3.08 -28.48
C ASP A 122 7.08 2.88 -27.32
N VAL A 123 6.60 3.98 -26.71
CA VAL A 123 5.61 3.93 -25.62
C VAL A 123 4.34 3.19 -26.06
N THR A 124 3.81 3.53 -27.24
CA THR A 124 2.55 2.96 -27.72
C THR A 124 2.66 1.50 -28.19
N HIS A 125 3.84 1.04 -28.62
CA HIS A 125 4.08 -0.39 -28.88
C HIS A 125 4.34 -1.18 -27.59
N PHE A 126 5.06 -0.60 -26.63
CA PHE A 126 5.38 -1.22 -25.33
C PHE A 126 4.13 -1.44 -24.46
N LEU A 127 3.21 -0.47 -24.45
CA LEU A 127 1.87 -0.56 -23.84
C LEU A 127 0.94 -1.63 -24.49
N LYS A 128 1.45 -2.46 -25.42
CA LYS A 128 0.70 -3.56 -26.06
C LYS A 128 1.13 -4.95 -25.58
N SER A 129 2.18 -5.07 -24.74
CA SER A 129 2.62 -6.37 -24.22
C SER A 129 1.71 -6.87 -23.08
N SER A 130 0.82 -7.81 -23.42
CA SER A 130 -0.17 -8.39 -22.49
C SER A 130 0.40 -9.02 -21.21
N ILE A 131 1.70 -9.34 -21.17
CA ILE A 131 2.34 -9.94 -19.99
C ILE A 131 2.63 -8.89 -18.91
N ILE A 132 3.05 -7.68 -19.31
CA ILE A 132 3.35 -6.56 -18.40
C ILE A 132 2.13 -6.28 -17.52
N TYR A 133 0.98 -6.04 -18.16
CA TYR A 133 -0.28 -5.73 -17.48
C TYR A 133 -0.71 -6.78 -16.46
N LYS A 134 -0.40 -8.07 -16.65
CA LYS A 134 -0.75 -9.12 -15.68
C LYS A 134 0.12 -9.04 -14.43
N VAL A 135 1.44 -8.94 -14.60
CA VAL A 135 2.38 -8.84 -13.47
C VAL A 135 2.13 -7.53 -12.69
N SER A 136 1.89 -6.43 -13.41
CA SER A 136 1.44 -5.16 -12.82
C SER A 136 0.09 -5.29 -12.08
N LEU A 137 -0.91 -5.97 -12.65
CA LEU A 137 -2.21 -6.17 -12.00
C LEU A 137 -2.11 -7.04 -10.73
N MET A 138 -1.19 -8.02 -10.68
CA MET A 138 -0.90 -8.78 -9.46
C MET A 138 -0.37 -7.85 -8.35
N TYR A 139 0.53 -6.93 -8.69
CA TYR A 139 1.09 -5.94 -7.76
C TYR A 139 0.01 -4.93 -7.30
N MET A 140 -0.79 -4.40 -8.22
CA MET A 140 -1.92 -3.51 -7.89
C MET A 140 -2.94 -4.19 -6.97
N ALA A 141 -3.29 -5.46 -7.22
CA ALA A 141 -4.18 -6.21 -6.35
C ALA A 141 -3.60 -6.33 -4.92
N SER A 142 -2.30 -6.64 -4.78
CA SER A 142 -1.66 -6.67 -3.46
C SER A 142 -1.65 -5.33 -2.75
N ARG A 143 -1.33 -4.23 -3.47
CA ARG A 143 -1.39 -2.88 -2.91
C ARG A 143 -2.80 -2.53 -2.44
N LEU A 144 -3.79 -2.63 -3.33
CA LEU A 144 -5.20 -2.34 -3.07
C LEU A 144 -5.74 -3.16 -1.88
N PHE A 145 -5.38 -4.45 -1.79
CA PHE A 145 -5.71 -5.30 -0.63
C PHE A 145 -5.15 -4.72 0.66
N THR A 146 -3.85 -4.42 0.71
CA THR A 146 -3.22 -3.88 1.92
C THR A 146 -3.75 -2.50 2.31
N THR A 147 -3.91 -1.58 1.35
CA THR A 147 -4.38 -0.21 1.57
C THR A 147 -5.82 -0.18 2.07
N LEU A 148 -6.75 -0.87 1.41
CA LEU A 148 -8.15 -0.87 1.83
C LEU A 148 -8.36 -1.60 3.16
N THR A 149 -7.64 -2.70 3.39
CA THR A 149 -7.70 -3.40 4.68
C THR A 149 -7.16 -2.53 5.83
N LEU A 150 -6.11 -1.75 5.59
CA LEU A 150 -5.56 -0.80 6.57
C LEU A 150 -6.52 0.36 6.86
N ILE A 151 -7.28 0.83 5.86
CA ILE A 151 -8.30 1.87 6.00
C ILE A 151 -9.52 1.36 6.78
N TYR A 152 -10.02 0.14 6.47
CA TYR A 152 -11.29 -0.34 7.00
C TYR A 152 -11.20 -1.11 8.32
N ILE A 153 -10.04 -1.68 8.69
CA ILE A 153 -9.90 -2.34 10.00
C ILE A 153 -10.29 -1.42 11.17
N PRO A 154 -9.77 -0.18 11.32
CA PRO A 154 -10.15 0.68 12.44
C PRO A 154 -11.65 1.01 12.50
N LEU A 155 -12.30 1.17 11.34
CA LEU A 155 -13.72 1.47 11.22
C LEU A 155 -14.61 0.24 11.54
N TYR A 156 -14.19 -0.95 11.12
CA TYR A 156 -14.82 -2.23 11.51
C TYR A 156 -14.71 -2.48 13.03
N LEU A 157 -13.60 -2.09 13.66
CA LEU A 157 -13.42 -2.23 15.11
C LEU A 157 -14.25 -1.20 15.91
N ASP A 158 -14.46 0.00 15.36
CA ASP A 158 -15.39 0.99 15.91
C ASP A 158 -16.85 0.49 15.85
N GLU A 159 -17.27 -0.06 14.70
CA GLU A 159 -18.59 -0.68 14.49
C GLU A 159 -18.84 -1.84 15.47
N LYS A 160 -17.89 -2.79 15.60
CA LYS A 160 -17.97 -3.90 16.56
C LYS A 160 -17.89 -3.45 18.03
N GLY A 161 -17.13 -2.38 18.30
CA GLY A 161 -16.97 -1.79 19.63
C GLY A 161 -18.26 -1.13 20.11
N ALA A 162 -18.88 -0.30 19.27
CA ALA A 162 -20.14 0.39 19.59
C ALA A 162 -21.30 -0.59 19.89
N GLY A 163 -21.29 -1.78 19.27
CA GLY A 163 -22.27 -2.85 19.52
C GLY A 163 -22.03 -3.69 20.79
N SER A 164 -21.08 -3.33 21.66
CA SER A 164 -20.75 -4.06 22.88
C SER A 164 -20.63 -3.13 24.09
N GLU A 165 -21.40 -3.38 25.15
CA GLU A 165 -21.36 -2.62 26.42
C GLU A 165 -20.10 -2.95 27.28
N SER A 166 -18.95 -3.15 26.65
CA SER A 166 -17.68 -3.36 27.33
C SER A 166 -17.04 -2.02 27.72
N THR A 167 -16.53 -1.93 28.95
CA THR A 167 -15.96 -0.70 29.56
C THR A 167 -14.99 0.00 28.60
N GLY A 168 -15.26 1.27 28.28
CA GLY A 168 -14.79 1.93 27.05
C GLY A 168 -13.27 2.04 26.82
N ASP A 169 -12.44 1.82 27.85
CA ASP A 169 -10.99 1.75 27.69
C ASP A 169 -10.55 0.48 26.94
N GLY A 170 -11.24 -0.65 27.14
CA GLY A 170 -10.94 -1.92 26.46
C GLY A 170 -11.18 -1.86 24.95
N ILE A 171 -12.27 -1.22 24.53
CA ILE A 171 -12.60 -1.00 23.11
C ILE A 171 -11.50 -0.17 22.42
N ARG A 172 -11.09 0.94 23.05
CA ARG A 172 -10.02 1.81 22.56
C ARG A 172 -8.68 1.08 22.44
N GLN A 173 -8.36 0.21 23.41
CA GLN A 173 -7.17 -0.63 23.35
C GLN A 173 -7.23 -1.61 22.17
N THR A 174 -8.40 -2.20 21.86
CA THR A 174 -8.57 -3.11 20.71
C THR A 174 -8.41 -2.41 19.37
N ILE A 175 -8.96 -1.20 19.20
CA ILE A 175 -8.80 -0.42 17.95
C ILE A 175 -7.32 -0.14 17.64
N ALA A 176 -6.49 0.06 18.67
CA ALA A 176 -5.05 0.27 18.53
C ALA A 176 -4.21 -1.02 18.43
N SER A 177 -4.56 -2.08 19.17
CA SER A 177 -3.77 -3.32 19.24
C SER A 177 -3.86 -4.17 17.97
N VAL A 178 -4.97 -4.08 17.25
CA VAL A 178 -5.25 -4.95 16.09
C VAL A 178 -4.41 -4.57 14.86
N PRO A 179 -4.31 -3.30 14.44
CA PRO A 179 -3.35 -2.88 13.42
C PRO A 179 -1.90 -3.23 13.80
N LEU A 180 -1.53 -3.13 15.09
CA LEU A 180 -0.20 -3.53 15.56
C LEU A 180 0.06 -5.03 15.33
N VAL A 181 -0.91 -5.90 15.60
CA VAL A 181 -0.81 -7.35 15.29
C VAL A 181 -0.72 -7.58 13.77
N CYS A 182 -1.47 -6.85 12.95
CA CYS A 182 -1.32 -6.90 11.48
C CYS A 182 0.11 -6.55 11.05
N PHE A 183 0.70 -5.48 11.59
CA PHE A 183 2.07 -5.06 11.25
C PHE A 183 3.14 -6.05 11.75
N VAL A 184 3.02 -6.59 12.96
CA VAL A 184 3.94 -7.62 13.48
C VAL A 184 3.87 -8.89 12.63
N ALA A 185 2.68 -9.37 12.29
CA ALA A 185 2.49 -10.51 11.39
C ALA A 185 3.05 -10.25 9.98
N SER A 186 2.87 -9.03 9.46
CA SER A 186 3.44 -8.60 8.17
C SER A 186 4.97 -8.62 8.19
N PHE A 187 5.59 -8.08 9.25
CA PHE A 187 7.04 -8.00 9.42
C PHE A 187 7.68 -9.39 9.55
N LEU A 188 7.11 -10.27 10.36
CA LEU A 188 7.55 -11.67 10.48
C LEU A 188 7.44 -12.40 9.13
N THR A 189 6.37 -12.15 8.37
CA THR A 189 6.18 -12.74 7.04
C THR A 189 7.22 -12.24 6.04
N SER A 190 7.55 -10.94 6.04
CA SER A 190 8.61 -10.40 5.18
C SER A 190 9.98 -11.05 5.47
N ILE A 191 10.26 -11.37 6.74
CA ILE A 191 11.45 -12.12 7.15
C ILE A 191 11.39 -13.58 6.65
N LEU A 192 10.25 -14.26 6.79
CA LEU A 192 10.08 -15.64 6.32
C LEU A 192 10.22 -15.78 4.80
N VAL A 193 9.61 -14.89 4.02
CA VAL A 193 9.70 -14.89 2.54
C VAL A 193 11.14 -14.67 2.07
N LYS A 194 11.95 -13.88 2.80
CA LYS A 194 13.38 -13.65 2.50
C LYS A 194 14.22 -14.93 2.48
N PHE A 195 13.82 -16.00 3.19
CA PHE A 195 14.53 -17.28 3.16
C PHE A 195 14.30 -18.12 1.88
N ARG A 196 13.42 -17.69 0.97
CA ARG A 196 13.18 -18.27 -0.37
C ARG A 196 12.96 -19.80 -0.38
N TRP A 197 12.31 -20.35 0.66
CA TRP A 197 11.96 -21.78 0.75
C TRP A 197 11.00 -22.24 -0.35
N CYS A 198 10.18 -21.33 -0.88
CA CYS A 198 9.25 -21.56 -1.99
C CYS A 198 9.49 -20.54 -3.09
N GLY A 199 9.18 -20.89 -4.35
CA GLY A 199 9.20 -19.95 -5.46
C GLY A 199 8.13 -18.88 -5.33
N ASP A 200 8.40 -17.66 -5.80
CA ASP A 200 7.60 -16.46 -5.52
C ASP A 200 6.12 -16.59 -5.98
N LYS A 201 5.86 -17.34 -7.06
CA LYS A 201 4.49 -17.68 -7.53
C LYS A 201 3.69 -18.51 -6.51
N VAL A 202 4.35 -19.40 -5.77
CA VAL A 202 3.72 -20.25 -4.74
C VAL A 202 3.44 -19.43 -3.48
N VAL A 203 4.36 -18.56 -3.07
CA VAL A 203 4.17 -17.66 -1.92
C VAL A 203 3.00 -16.70 -2.18
N TYR A 204 2.89 -16.14 -3.40
CA TYR A 204 1.75 -15.33 -3.82
C TYR A 204 0.42 -16.09 -3.76
N LEU A 205 0.39 -17.35 -4.23
CA LEU A 205 -0.81 -18.21 -4.16
C LEU A 205 -1.23 -18.52 -2.71
N VAL A 206 -0.27 -18.85 -1.84
CA VAL A 206 -0.53 -19.09 -0.40
C VAL A 206 -1.08 -17.82 0.25
N GLY A 207 -0.52 -16.65 -0.06
CA GLY A 207 -1.03 -15.36 0.42
C GLY A 207 -2.48 -15.11 0.01
N ILE A 208 -2.85 -15.39 -1.24
CA ILE A 208 -4.24 -15.31 -1.73
C ILE A 208 -5.17 -16.29 -0.99
N VAL A 209 -4.75 -17.54 -0.78
CA VAL A 209 -5.56 -18.52 -0.05
C VAL A 209 -5.82 -18.07 1.39
N LEU A 210 -4.81 -17.51 2.06
CA LEU A 210 -4.97 -16.94 3.41
C LEU A 210 -5.87 -15.70 3.43
N ALA A 211 -5.80 -14.83 2.42
CA ALA A 211 -6.70 -13.67 2.28
C ALA A 211 -8.16 -14.09 2.03
N LEU A 212 -8.38 -15.11 1.20
CA LEU A 212 -9.71 -15.68 0.97
C LEU A 212 -10.28 -16.31 2.24
N ILE A 213 -9.47 -17.10 2.97
CA ILE A 213 -9.85 -17.65 4.28
C ILE A 213 -10.23 -16.52 5.25
N ALA A 214 -9.43 -15.46 5.35
CA ALA A 214 -9.74 -14.30 6.20
C ALA A 214 -11.04 -13.61 5.77
N SER A 215 -11.28 -13.40 4.47
CA SER A 215 -12.49 -12.76 3.95
C SER A 215 -13.78 -13.52 4.30
N VAL A 216 -13.73 -14.87 4.27
CA VAL A 216 -14.83 -15.74 4.68
C VAL A 216 -14.95 -15.76 6.21
N TRP A 217 -13.84 -15.80 6.94
CA TRP A 217 -13.84 -15.80 8.41
C TRP A 217 -14.42 -14.51 8.98
N ILE A 218 -14.16 -13.33 8.40
CA ILE A 218 -14.79 -12.07 8.82
C ILE A 218 -16.32 -12.22 8.83
N LYS A 219 -16.90 -12.64 7.70
CA LYS A 219 -18.35 -12.75 7.55
C LYS A 219 -18.98 -13.89 8.38
N ALA A 220 -18.28 -15.02 8.52
CA ALA A 220 -18.72 -16.16 9.33
C ALA A 220 -18.50 -15.96 10.85
N GLY A 221 -17.56 -15.11 11.24
CA GLY A 221 -17.21 -14.79 12.63
C GLY A 221 -18.32 -14.07 13.39
N SER A 222 -19.26 -13.45 12.66
CA SER A 222 -20.55 -12.96 13.18
C SER A 222 -21.30 -13.98 14.07
N LEU A 223 -21.15 -15.29 13.81
CA LEU A 223 -21.82 -16.37 14.55
C LEU A 223 -21.05 -16.89 15.78
N PHE A 224 -19.75 -16.61 15.92
CA PHE A 224 -18.92 -17.22 16.95
C PHE A 224 -18.07 -16.19 17.71
N ARG A 225 -18.44 -15.94 18.98
CA ARG A 225 -18.05 -14.76 19.76
C ARG A 225 -16.90 -14.92 20.81
N PRO A 226 -15.80 -15.66 20.62
CA PRO A 226 -14.62 -15.55 21.50
C PRO A 226 -13.70 -14.38 21.12
N ASP A 227 -13.30 -13.57 22.10
CA ASP A 227 -12.51 -12.35 21.93
C ASP A 227 -11.16 -12.56 21.20
N GLY A 228 -10.59 -13.77 21.30
CA GLY A 228 -9.34 -14.14 20.65
C GLY A 228 -9.40 -14.28 19.12
N GLN A 229 -10.58 -14.52 18.52
CA GLN A 229 -10.68 -14.77 17.07
C GLN A 229 -10.22 -13.57 16.23
N LEU A 230 -10.49 -12.36 16.71
CA LEU A 230 -10.23 -11.15 15.97
C LEU A 230 -8.72 -10.89 15.77
N TYR A 231 -7.90 -11.28 16.74
CA TYR A 231 -6.43 -11.27 16.61
C TYR A 231 -5.91 -12.34 15.62
N ILE A 232 -6.60 -13.48 15.49
CA ILE A 232 -6.28 -14.50 14.49
C ILE A 232 -6.55 -13.95 13.08
N ILE A 233 -7.73 -13.35 12.85
CA ILE A 233 -8.08 -12.68 11.58
C ILE A 233 -7.05 -11.60 11.22
N ALA A 234 -6.68 -10.75 12.19
CA ALA A 234 -5.65 -9.73 12.03
C ALA A 234 -4.29 -10.31 11.60
N SER A 235 -3.87 -11.43 12.22
CA SER A 235 -2.63 -12.10 11.82
C SER A 235 -2.69 -12.69 10.41
N LEU A 236 -3.82 -13.30 10.01
CA LEU A 236 -4.03 -13.85 8.66
C LEU A 236 -4.00 -12.76 7.59
N ILE A 237 -4.57 -11.59 7.89
CA ILE A 237 -4.51 -10.39 7.05
C ILE A 237 -3.07 -9.89 6.91
N GLY A 238 -2.31 -9.77 8.01
CA GLY A 238 -0.92 -9.33 7.97
C GLY A 238 -0.01 -10.28 7.17
N VAL A 239 -0.18 -11.59 7.37
CA VAL A 239 0.55 -12.62 6.61
C VAL A 239 0.20 -12.56 5.12
N SER A 240 -1.09 -12.53 4.77
CA SER A 240 -1.51 -12.49 3.36
C SER A 240 -1.12 -11.19 2.63
N GLY A 241 -1.26 -10.04 3.29
CA GLY A 241 -0.84 -8.75 2.76
C GLY A 241 0.65 -8.69 2.46
N SER A 242 1.49 -9.06 3.43
CA SER A 242 2.95 -9.13 3.25
C SER A 242 3.36 -10.15 2.20
N ALA A 243 2.84 -11.38 2.26
CA ALA A 243 3.21 -12.45 1.34
C ALA A 243 2.87 -12.11 -0.12
N THR A 244 1.69 -11.55 -0.39
CA THR A 244 1.30 -11.17 -1.75
C THR A 244 2.05 -9.92 -2.24
N MET A 245 2.26 -8.91 -1.39
CA MET A 245 3.02 -7.70 -1.77
C MET A 245 4.49 -8.00 -2.07
N VAL A 246 5.20 -8.71 -1.18
CA VAL A 246 6.62 -9.03 -1.41
C VAL A 246 6.79 -9.91 -2.64
N SER A 247 5.93 -10.93 -2.82
CA SER A 247 6.03 -11.83 -3.98
C SER A 247 5.70 -11.15 -5.31
N SER A 248 4.72 -10.24 -5.35
CA SER A 248 4.40 -9.48 -6.57
C SER A 248 5.50 -8.50 -6.94
N LEU A 249 6.18 -7.87 -5.96
CA LEU A 249 7.38 -7.08 -6.20
C LEU A 249 8.52 -7.92 -6.78
N CYS A 250 8.81 -9.11 -6.22
CA CYS A 250 9.84 -10.00 -6.75
C CYS A 250 9.54 -10.46 -8.19
N LEU A 251 8.29 -10.84 -8.48
CA LEU A 251 7.85 -11.22 -9.84
C LEU A 251 7.93 -10.04 -10.84
N THR A 252 7.63 -8.82 -10.38
CA THR A 252 7.77 -7.59 -11.19
C THR A 252 9.23 -7.31 -11.51
N ALA A 253 10.11 -7.39 -10.52
CA ALA A 253 11.55 -7.17 -10.70
C ALA A 253 12.20 -8.23 -11.62
N GLU A 254 11.84 -9.51 -11.47
CA GLU A 254 12.27 -10.58 -12.37
C GLU A 254 11.82 -10.32 -13.82
N PHE A 255 10.54 -9.96 -14.01
CA PHE A 255 10.02 -9.65 -15.35
C PHE A 255 10.76 -8.47 -16.00
N VAL A 256 10.93 -7.34 -15.28
CA VAL A 256 11.62 -6.15 -15.82
C VAL A 256 13.07 -6.48 -16.18
N LYS A 257 13.77 -7.22 -15.32
CA LYS A 257 15.16 -7.65 -15.56
C LYS A 257 15.33 -8.50 -16.83
N VAL A 258 14.35 -9.34 -17.15
CA VAL A 258 14.39 -10.22 -18.35
C VAL A 258 14.01 -9.48 -19.64
N ASN A 259 13.13 -8.47 -19.56
CA ASN A 259 12.58 -7.78 -20.73
C ASN A 259 13.27 -6.43 -21.05
N GLY A 260 14.19 -5.98 -20.19
CA GLY A 260 15.28 -5.05 -20.53
C GLY A 260 14.96 -3.55 -20.58
N TYR A 261 13.74 -3.14 -20.95
CA TYR A 261 13.40 -1.73 -21.17
C TYR A 261 12.04 -1.31 -20.60
N GLY A 262 11.87 0.00 -20.34
CA GLY A 262 10.57 0.64 -20.09
C GLY A 262 9.97 0.53 -18.68
N GLY A 263 10.65 -0.11 -17.72
CA GLY A 263 10.12 -0.40 -16.38
C GLY A 263 9.60 0.82 -15.60
N ALA A 264 10.28 1.97 -15.67
CA ALA A 264 9.92 3.19 -14.95
C ALA A 264 8.52 3.72 -15.33
N SER A 265 8.23 3.82 -16.64
CA SER A 265 6.95 4.33 -17.16
C SER A 265 5.77 3.43 -16.75
N VAL A 266 5.96 2.11 -16.82
CA VAL A 266 4.97 1.13 -16.33
C VAL A 266 4.76 1.31 -14.83
N TYR A 267 5.82 1.38 -14.02
CA TYR A 267 5.69 1.53 -12.57
C TYR A 267 4.96 2.83 -12.18
N SER A 268 5.20 3.93 -12.91
CA SER A 268 4.46 5.20 -12.74
C SER A 268 2.98 5.08 -13.09
N MET A 269 2.63 4.50 -14.26
CA MET A 269 1.23 4.29 -14.67
C MET A 269 0.48 3.36 -13.72
N VAL A 270 1.16 2.32 -13.24
CA VAL A 270 0.65 1.34 -12.27
C VAL A 270 0.38 2.00 -10.92
N THR A 271 1.31 2.82 -10.42
CA THR A 271 1.15 3.56 -9.16
C THR A 271 0.05 4.64 -9.25
N PHE A 272 -0.04 5.35 -10.39
CA PHE A 272 -1.13 6.28 -10.70
C PHE A 272 -2.50 5.59 -10.64
N THR A 273 -2.62 4.43 -11.30
CA THR A 273 -3.88 3.68 -11.37
C THR A 273 -4.25 3.05 -10.02
N ASP A 274 -3.26 2.56 -9.25
CA ASP A 274 -3.45 2.05 -7.88
C ASP A 274 -4.03 3.11 -6.94
N LYS A 275 -3.46 4.34 -6.95
CA LYS A 275 -3.94 5.47 -6.14
C LYS A 275 -5.36 5.90 -6.53
N LEU A 276 -5.65 6.02 -7.84
CA LEU A 276 -6.99 6.36 -8.33
C LEU A 276 -8.04 5.29 -8.02
N ILE A 277 -7.72 4.00 -8.17
CA ILE A 277 -8.64 2.91 -7.80
C ILE A 277 -8.85 2.89 -6.29
N SER A 278 -7.79 3.04 -5.49
CA SER A 278 -7.89 3.10 -4.02
C SER A 278 -8.79 4.24 -3.56
N GLY A 279 -8.60 5.45 -4.09
CA GLY A 279 -9.45 6.60 -3.80
C GLY A 279 -10.90 6.41 -4.29
N GLY A 280 -11.09 5.86 -5.48
CA GLY A 280 -12.39 5.61 -6.07
C GLY A 280 -13.20 4.56 -5.30
N VAL A 281 -12.56 3.50 -4.80
CA VAL A 281 -13.21 2.49 -3.94
C VAL A 281 -13.58 3.10 -2.59
N VAL A 282 -12.71 3.92 -1.99
CA VAL A 282 -13.07 4.64 -0.75
C VAL A 282 -14.28 5.55 -0.99
N LEU A 283 -14.28 6.37 -2.04
CA LEU A 283 -15.41 7.24 -2.36
C LEU A 283 -16.70 6.45 -2.62
N LEU A 284 -16.62 5.33 -3.34
CA LEU A 284 -17.78 4.46 -3.59
C LEU A 284 -18.36 3.91 -2.28
N VAL A 285 -17.52 3.31 -1.42
CA VAL A 285 -17.96 2.82 -0.10
C VAL A 285 -18.58 3.93 0.74
N GLN A 286 -18.01 5.14 0.73
CA GLN A 286 -18.55 6.26 1.52
C GLN A 286 -19.85 6.86 0.97
N ASN A 287 -20.16 6.68 -0.31
CA ASN A 287 -21.49 7.00 -0.87
C ASN A 287 -22.51 5.87 -0.67
N LEU A 288 -22.06 4.65 -0.31
CA LEU A 288 -22.92 3.53 0.06
C LEU A 288 -23.23 3.47 1.56
N GLN A 289 -22.59 4.29 2.40
CA GLN A 289 -22.81 4.29 3.85
C GLN A 289 -24.18 4.88 4.21
N CYS A 290 -24.94 4.14 4.99
CA CYS A 290 -26.30 4.48 5.41
C CYS A 290 -26.33 5.64 6.42
N THR A 291 -27.25 6.58 6.24
CA THR A 291 -27.54 7.68 7.18
C THR A 291 -28.98 7.59 7.69
N PRO A 292 -29.23 7.40 9.00
CA PRO A 292 -28.27 7.17 10.09
C PRO A 292 -27.60 5.78 10.03
N LYS A 293 -26.44 5.65 10.72
CA LYS A 293 -25.63 4.42 10.79
C LYS A 293 -26.40 3.20 11.31
N GLU A 294 -27.37 3.41 12.20
CA GLU A 294 -28.16 2.38 12.87
C GLU A 294 -28.92 1.44 11.92
N MET A 295 -29.23 1.90 10.70
CA MET A 295 -29.92 1.06 9.70
C MET A 295 -29.02 -0.03 9.09
N CYS A 296 -27.71 0.05 9.27
CA CYS A 296 -26.72 -0.83 8.62
C CYS A 296 -25.62 -1.27 9.60
N PRO A 297 -25.95 -2.05 10.65
CA PRO A 297 -25.06 -2.35 11.79
C PRO A 297 -23.90 -3.33 11.52
N HIS A 298 -23.74 -3.77 10.26
CA HIS A 298 -22.68 -4.69 9.81
C HIS A 298 -22.00 -4.16 8.53
N PHE A 299 -22.04 -2.85 8.29
CA PHE A 299 -21.62 -2.25 7.03
C PHE A 299 -20.12 -2.42 6.79
N TYR A 300 -19.28 -2.08 7.77
CA TYR A 300 -17.84 -2.23 7.65
C TYR A 300 -17.37 -3.69 7.71
N GLU A 301 -18.10 -4.58 8.39
CA GLU A 301 -17.91 -6.03 8.33
C GLU A 301 -18.10 -6.59 6.90
N ASP A 302 -19.22 -6.26 6.24
CA ASP A 302 -19.49 -6.71 4.88
C ASP A 302 -18.54 -6.07 3.86
N VAL A 303 -18.29 -4.76 3.96
CA VAL A 303 -17.32 -4.05 3.11
C VAL A 303 -15.94 -4.71 3.18
N LEU A 304 -15.42 -4.97 4.39
CA LEU A 304 -14.11 -5.58 4.56
C LEU A 304 -14.06 -6.99 3.96
N SER A 305 -15.11 -7.81 4.16
CA SER A 305 -15.22 -9.14 3.56
C SER A 305 -15.24 -9.09 2.02
N TYR A 306 -16.12 -8.29 1.42
CA TYR A 306 -16.21 -8.17 -0.04
C TYR A 306 -14.94 -7.61 -0.67
N VAL A 307 -14.33 -6.57 -0.08
CA VAL A 307 -13.08 -5.99 -0.59
C VAL A 307 -11.94 -7.01 -0.55
N CYS A 308 -11.73 -7.69 0.58
CA CYS A 308 -10.68 -8.70 0.71
C CYS A 308 -10.88 -9.84 -0.29
N GLY A 309 -12.12 -10.31 -0.46
CA GLY A 309 -12.46 -11.38 -1.40
C GLY A 309 -12.26 -10.98 -2.87
N LEU A 310 -12.85 -9.87 -3.30
CA LEU A 310 -12.79 -9.41 -4.70
C LEU A 310 -11.37 -9.12 -5.16
N VAL A 311 -10.56 -8.45 -4.34
CA VAL A 311 -9.18 -8.12 -4.69
C VAL A 311 -8.30 -9.38 -4.74
N SER A 312 -8.53 -10.34 -3.84
CA SER A 312 -7.86 -11.65 -3.88
C SER A 312 -8.21 -12.45 -5.13
N LEU A 313 -9.46 -12.39 -5.60
CA LEU A 313 -9.89 -13.01 -6.86
C LEU A 313 -9.24 -12.36 -8.08
N ILE A 314 -9.09 -11.03 -8.10
CA ILE A 314 -8.37 -10.32 -9.18
C ILE A 314 -6.90 -10.77 -9.23
N GLY A 315 -6.23 -10.85 -8.07
CA GLY A 315 -4.87 -11.39 -7.96
C GLY A 315 -4.76 -12.85 -8.46
N LEU A 316 -5.74 -13.69 -8.11
CA LEU A 316 -5.79 -15.11 -8.51
C LEU A 316 -5.97 -15.28 -10.02
N VAL A 317 -6.89 -14.51 -10.63
CA VAL A 317 -7.11 -14.51 -12.08
C VAL A 317 -5.86 -14.01 -12.82
N SER A 318 -5.16 -13.00 -12.29
CA SER A 318 -3.93 -12.53 -12.91
C SER A 318 -2.80 -13.57 -12.82
N LEU A 319 -2.61 -14.23 -11.67
CA LEU A 319 -1.67 -15.34 -11.52
C LEU A 319 -2.00 -16.51 -12.47
N ALA A 320 -3.27 -16.91 -12.56
CA ALA A 320 -3.71 -18.01 -13.43
C ALA A 320 -3.49 -17.68 -14.92
N THR A 321 -3.84 -16.47 -15.36
CA THR A 321 -3.62 -16.03 -16.75
C THR A 321 -2.15 -15.74 -17.08
N LEU A 322 -1.28 -15.61 -16.08
CA LEU A 322 0.17 -15.62 -16.25
C LEU A 322 0.71 -17.06 -16.39
N HIS A 323 0.20 -18.01 -15.59
CA HIS A 323 0.62 -19.41 -15.65
C HIS A 323 0.22 -20.10 -16.96
N CYS A 324 -1.05 -19.96 -17.39
CA CYS A 324 -1.59 -20.53 -18.64
C CYS A 324 -1.07 -19.86 -19.94
N ARG A 325 0.06 -19.15 -19.87
CA ARG A 325 0.79 -18.56 -21.02
C ARG A 325 2.31 -18.78 -20.94
N LEU A 326 2.78 -19.52 -19.93
CA LEU A 326 4.18 -19.91 -19.74
C LEU A 326 4.39 -21.43 -19.90
N ASN A 327 3.29 -22.19 -19.92
CA ASN A 327 3.16 -23.52 -20.55
C ASN A 327 2.45 -23.36 -21.90
#